data_AF-A0AAV6FK62-F1
#
_entry.id   AF-A0AAV6FK62-F1
#
_cell.length_a   1.000
_cell.length_b   1.000
_cell.length_c   1.000
_cell.angle_alpha   90.00
_cell.angle_beta   90.00
_cell.angle_gamma   90.00
#
_symmetry.space_group_name_H-M   'P 1'
#
loop_
_entity.id
_entity.type
_entity.pdbx_description
1 polymer ?
#
loop_
_entity_poly.entity_id
_entity_poly.type
_entity_poly.pdbx_seq_one_letter_code
_entity_poly.pdbx_strand_id
1 'polypeptide(L)'
;MTAVAQTTPSYGPSLLLLLLPLVLSQNPLHSSKPDLDSETSPSEECNRRQHPIVSFPALSPWLSSFSAPGVNDYSQLALDLSRNQLIVGARNYLFSLSLSNVSLLQATEWAVDADTRRSCQSKGKTEEECQNYIRVLLLSGKKVFTCGTNAFTPVCSTRQIGNLSKVLDHSMNGGPGAPTLHATPPGHGNGSRQAVMAATVDRPTRPRPCHLP
;
A
#
# COMPACT_ATOMS: atom_id res chain seq x y z
N MET A 1 47.37 -35.64 -41.99
CA MET A 1 46.44 -36.73 -42.35
C MET A 1 45.09 -36.09 -42.65
N THR A 2 44.76 -36.08 -43.95
CA THR A 2 43.45 -36.05 -44.64
C THR A 2 42.23 -35.36 -44.03
N ALA A 3 41.54 -34.62 -44.92
CA ALA A 3 40.41 -33.73 -44.72
C ALA A 3 39.07 -34.30 -45.25
N VAL A 4 38.01 -33.47 -45.17
CA VAL A 4 36.76 -33.45 -46.00
C VAL A 4 35.69 -34.49 -45.58
N ALA A 5 34.36 -34.30 -45.58
CA ALA A 5 33.40 -33.28 -46.00
C ALA A 5 32.03 -33.51 -45.31
N GLN A 6 31.18 -32.47 -45.37
CA GLN A 6 29.72 -32.46 -45.14
C GLN A 6 28.95 -33.29 -46.18
N THR A 7 27.74 -33.77 -45.84
CA THR A 7 26.54 -33.77 -46.71
C THR A 7 25.25 -34.13 -45.96
N THR A 8 24.21 -33.30 -46.10
CA THR A 8 22.75 -33.62 -46.00
C THR A 8 22.26 -34.20 -47.36
N PRO A 9 20.94 -34.43 -47.71
CA PRO A 9 19.63 -34.40 -47.01
C PRO A 9 18.67 -35.59 -47.39
N SER A 10 17.39 -35.51 -46.99
CA SER A 10 16.16 -35.75 -47.84
C SER A 10 15.10 -36.76 -47.35
N TYR A 11 13.84 -36.38 -47.64
CA TYR A 11 12.51 -36.83 -47.24
C TYR A 11 12.00 -38.15 -47.85
N GLY A 12 10.99 -38.77 -47.22
CA GLY A 12 10.03 -39.65 -47.92
C GLY A 12 8.98 -40.35 -47.02
N PRO A 13 7.70 -40.45 -47.42
CA PRO A 13 6.54 -40.66 -46.54
C PRO A 13 6.02 -42.12 -46.52
N SER A 14 5.15 -42.50 -45.57
CA SER A 14 4.17 -43.57 -45.86
C SER A 14 2.92 -43.51 -44.97
N LEU A 15 1.81 -43.75 -45.64
CA LEU A 15 0.40 -43.64 -45.26
C LEU A 15 -0.07 -44.98 -44.67
N LEU A 16 -0.92 -44.98 -43.63
CA LEU A 16 -1.96 -46.00 -43.50
C LEU A 16 -3.16 -45.47 -42.70
N LEU A 17 -4.29 -45.30 -43.42
CA LEU A 17 -5.63 -45.16 -42.87
C LEU A 17 -6.14 -46.52 -42.35
N LEU A 18 -7.01 -46.50 -41.32
CA LEU A 18 -8.19 -47.39 -41.20
C LEU A 18 -9.22 -46.77 -40.22
N LEU A 19 -10.49 -46.81 -40.62
CA LEU A 19 -11.68 -46.18 -40.03
C LEU A 19 -12.50 -47.20 -39.18
N LEU A 20 -13.07 -46.73 -38.04
CA LEU A 20 -14.36 -46.97 -37.30
C LEU A 20 -15.17 -48.30 -37.45
N PRO A 21 -16.05 -48.75 -36.49
CA PRO A 21 -16.99 -47.94 -35.65
C PRO A 21 -17.34 -48.43 -34.20
N LEU A 22 -18.24 -47.65 -33.55
CA LEU A 22 -18.87 -47.72 -32.22
C LEU A 22 -19.46 -49.08 -31.77
N VAL A 23 -19.48 -49.37 -30.45
CA VAL A 23 -20.69 -49.80 -29.67
C VAL A 23 -20.55 -49.44 -28.16
N LEU A 24 -21.70 -49.07 -27.57
CA LEU A 24 -22.01 -48.57 -26.23
C LEU A 24 -21.59 -49.46 -25.04
N SER A 25 -21.29 -48.81 -23.92
CA SER A 25 -21.71 -49.28 -22.59
C SER A 25 -22.28 -48.09 -21.81
N GLN A 26 -23.58 -48.14 -21.53
CA GLN A 26 -24.31 -47.19 -20.69
C GLN A 26 -24.03 -47.55 -19.22
N ASN A 27 -23.70 -46.55 -18.39
CA ASN A 27 -23.96 -46.61 -16.95
C ASN A 27 -24.75 -45.35 -16.55
N PRO A 28 -25.78 -45.48 -15.71
CA PRO A 28 -26.82 -44.48 -15.54
C PRO A 28 -26.36 -43.24 -14.76
N LEU A 29 -26.91 -42.11 -15.21
CA LEU A 29 -26.88 -40.78 -14.64
C LEU A 29 -27.49 -40.78 -13.23
N HIS A 30 -26.67 -40.62 -12.18
CA HIS A 30 -27.17 -40.23 -10.86
C HIS A 30 -26.93 -38.73 -10.68
N SER A 31 -28.01 -37.98 -10.79
CA SER A 31 -28.06 -36.54 -10.61
C SER A 31 -27.85 -36.20 -9.13
N SER A 32 -26.65 -35.78 -8.74
CA SER A 32 -26.45 -35.00 -7.52
C SER A 32 -26.38 -33.53 -7.91
N LYS A 33 -27.52 -32.85 -7.78
CA LYS A 33 -27.62 -31.39 -7.81
C LYS A 33 -26.64 -30.82 -6.75
N PRO A 34 -25.73 -29.88 -7.07
CA PRO A 34 -25.09 -29.11 -6.02
C PRO A 34 -26.17 -28.22 -5.41
N ASP A 35 -26.39 -28.40 -4.11
CA ASP A 35 -27.30 -27.56 -3.34
C ASP A 35 -26.88 -26.09 -3.50
N LEU A 36 -27.86 -25.32 -3.93
CA LEU A 36 -27.84 -23.87 -4.01
C LEU A 36 -27.51 -23.33 -2.62
N ASP A 37 -26.45 -22.52 -2.53
CA ASP A 37 -25.97 -21.89 -1.31
C ASP A 37 -27.14 -21.35 -0.47
N SER A 38 -27.22 -21.84 0.76
CA SER A 38 -28.13 -21.33 1.78
C SER A 38 -27.72 -19.90 2.08
N GLU A 39 -28.39 -18.93 1.44
CA GLU A 39 -28.31 -17.52 1.81
C GLU A 39 -28.63 -17.41 3.31
N THR A 40 -27.57 -17.26 4.11
CA THR A 40 -27.65 -16.99 5.53
C THR A 40 -28.30 -15.62 5.67
N SER A 41 -29.34 -15.52 6.50
CA SER A 41 -30.14 -14.31 6.57
C SER A 41 -29.27 -13.10 6.98
N PRO A 42 -29.55 -11.86 6.49
CA PRO A 42 -28.78 -10.67 6.87
C PRO A 42 -28.71 -10.43 8.39
N SER A 43 -29.72 -10.92 9.12
CA SER A 43 -29.76 -10.90 10.58
C SER A 43 -28.77 -11.85 11.25
N GLU A 44 -28.46 -13.00 10.65
CA GLU A 44 -27.50 -13.97 11.20
C GLU A 44 -26.04 -13.49 11.00
N GLU A 45 -25.78 -12.72 9.94
CA GLU A 45 -24.47 -12.12 9.67
C GLU A 45 -24.11 -10.99 10.69
N CYS A 46 -25.04 -10.09 11.09
CA CYS A 46 -24.77 -9.11 12.17
C CYS A 46 -24.57 -9.80 13.54
N ASN A 47 -25.20 -10.96 13.78
CA ASN A 47 -25.11 -11.70 15.05
C ASN A 47 -23.84 -12.55 15.19
N ARG A 48 -23.00 -12.59 14.16
CA ARG A 48 -21.81 -13.43 14.10
C ARG A 48 -20.73 -12.88 15.05
N ARG A 49 -20.37 -13.66 16.08
CA ARG A 49 -19.35 -13.26 17.08
C ARG A 49 -17.91 -13.26 16.55
N GLN A 50 -17.70 -13.76 15.35
CA GLN A 50 -16.40 -13.82 14.67
C GLN A 50 -16.53 -13.21 13.29
N HIS A 51 -15.67 -12.23 13.00
CA HIS A 51 -15.55 -11.68 11.65
C HIS A 51 -14.99 -12.76 10.71
N PRO A 52 -15.53 -12.88 9.49
CA PRO A 52 -14.99 -13.80 8.50
C PRO A 52 -13.52 -13.47 8.21
N ILE A 53 -12.66 -14.49 8.26
CA ILE A 53 -11.25 -14.38 7.89
C ILE A 53 -11.15 -14.64 6.39
N VAL A 54 -10.78 -13.61 5.64
CA VAL A 54 -10.54 -13.72 4.19
C VAL A 54 -9.06 -13.92 3.95
N SER A 55 -8.69 -14.87 3.10
CA SER A 55 -7.29 -15.12 2.76
C SER A 55 -6.75 -14.05 1.80
N PHE A 56 -5.45 -13.76 1.88
CA PHE A 56 -4.81 -12.81 0.96
C PHE A 56 -5.02 -13.18 -0.53
N PRO A 57 -4.90 -14.45 -0.96
CA PRO A 57 -5.20 -14.83 -2.35
C PRO A 57 -6.63 -14.51 -2.79
N ALA A 58 -7.61 -14.59 -1.88
CA ALA A 58 -8.99 -14.22 -2.19
C ALA A 58 -9.17 -12.70 -2.36
N LEU A 59 -8.33 -11.89 -1.71
CA LEU A 59 -8.32 -10.44 -1.85
C LEU A 59 -7.51 -9.96 -3.06
N SER A 60 -6.50 -10.73 -3.48
CA SER A 60 -5.53 -10.35 -4.52
C SER A 60 -6.14 -9.77 -5.81
N PRO A 61 -7.26 -10.28 -6.37
CA PRO A 61 -7.84 -9.73 -7.60
C PRO A 61 -8.35 -8.28 -7.45
N TRP A 62 -8.60 -7.85 -6.21
CA TRP A 62 -9.20 -6.56 -5.88
C TRP A 62 -8.18 -5.58 -5.28
N LEU A 63 -6.92 -6.01 -5.13
CA LEU A 63 -5.86 -5.22 -4.53
C LEU A 63 -5.02 -4.54 -5.61
N SER A 64 -4.96 -3.22 -5.56
CA SER A 64 -3.94 -2.44 -6.26
C SER A 64 -2.74 -2.25 -5.35
N SER A 65 -1.53 -2.40 -5.90
CA SER A 65 -0.29 -2.20 -5.15
C SER A 65 0.61 -1.18 -5.85
N PHE A 66 1.37 -0.46 -5.04
CA PHE A 66 2.39 0.48 -5.51
C PHE A 66 3.68 0.26 -4.74
N SER A 67 4.78 0.29 -5.47
CA SER A 67 6.13 0.32 -4.91
C SER A 67 7.04 1.12 -5.83
N ALA A 68 8.03 1.80 -5.23
CA ALA A 68 9.09 2.49 -5.95
C ALA A 68 10.44 1.81 -5.66
N PRO A 69 11.32 1.64 -6.66
CA PRO A 69 12.64 1.04 -6.46
C PRO A 69 13.46 1.79 -5.42
N GLY A 70 14.05 1.07 -4.47
CA GLY A 70 14.90 1.66 -3.42
C GLY A 70 14.15 2.46 -2.34
N VAL A 71 12.81 2.42 -2.34
CA VAL A 71 11.97 3.12 -1.37
C VAL A 71 11.20 2.14 -0.49
N ASN A 72 11.34 2.32 0.82
CA ASN A 72 10.72 1.57 1.90
C ASN A 72 10.00 2.53 2.87
N ASP A 73 9.38 1.96 3.90
CA ASP A 73 8.74 2.70 5.02
C ASP A 73 7.60 3.65 4.62
N TYR A 74 6.72 3.20 3.72
CA TYR A 74 5.44 3.84 3.46
C TYR A 74 4.61 3.86 4.75
N SER A 75 4.58 5.00 5.42
CA SER A 75 4.12 5.08 6.81
C SER A 75 3.05 6.14 7.04
N GLN A 76 2.90 7.10 6.12
CA GLN A 76 1.89 8.16 6.22
C GLN A 76 1.02 8.15 4.97
N LEU A 77 -0.29 8.24 5.15
CA LEU A 77 -1.28 8.25 4.08
C LEU A 77 -2.25 9.41 4.32
N ALA A 78 -2.54 10.18 3.28
CA ALA A 78 -3.54 11.22 3.35
C ALA A 78 -4.41 11.21 2.08
N LEU A 79 -5.70 11.01 2.29
CA LEU A 79 -6.69 10.91 1.22
C LEU A 79 -7.22 12.28 0.82
N ASP A 80 -7.20 12.55 -0.47
CA ASP A 80 -7.75 13.76 -1.06
C ASP A 80 -8.82 13.40 -2.09
N LEU A 81 -10.05 13.25 -1.60
CA LEU A 81 -11.21 12.90 -2.41
C LEU A 81 -11.53 13.98 -3.46
N SER A 82 -11.20 15.25 -3.19
CA SER A 82 -11.52 16.36 -4.10
C SER A 82 -10.73 16.31 -5.41
N ARG A 83 -9.54 15.72 -5.37
CA ARG A 83 -8.64 15.56 -6.52
C ARG A 83 -8.42 14.09 -6.88
N ASN A 84 -9.18 13.18 -6.27
CA ASN A 84 -9.08 11.74 -6.48
C ASN A 84 -7.64 11.23 -6.37
N GLN A 85 -6.92 11.66 -5.33
CA GLN A 85 -5.52 11.32 -5.12
C GLN A 85 -5.23 10.90 -3.68
N LEU A 86 -4.23 10.03 -3.52
CA LEU A 86 -3.68 9.57 -2.26
C LEU A 86 -2.26 10.12 -2.13
N ILE A 87 -2.00 10.92 -1.10
CA ILE A 87 -0.65 11.37 -0.77
C ILE A 87 -0.02 10.35 0.17
N VAL A 88 1.21 9.92 -0.12
CA VAL A 88 1.95 8.92 0.65
C VAL A 88 3.29 9.48 1.09
N GLY A 89 3.59 9.39 2.38
CA GLY A 89 4.92 9.64 2.93
C GLY A 89 5.69 8.33 3.15
N ALA A 90 6.91 8.28 2.65
CA ALA A 90 7.82 7.13 2.74
C ALA A 90 9.23 7.58 3.15
N ARG A 91 10.19 6.65 3.27
CA ARG A 91 11.59 7.04 3.48
C ARG A 91 12.08 7.87 2.29
N ASN A 92 12.55 9.09 2.56
CA ASN A 92 13.09 10.08 1.64
C ASN A 92 12.14 10.55 0.53
N TYR A 93 10.86 10.18 0.55
CA TYR A 93 9.96 10.44 -0.56
C TYR A 93 8.55 10.84 -0.11
N LEU A 94 7.95 11.72 -0.90
CA LEU A 94 6.52 11.98 -0.94
C LEU A 94 5.99 11.52 -2.30
N PHE A 95 4.90 10.77 -2.30
CA PHE A 95 4.21 10.35 -3.52
C PHE A 95 2.80 10.94 -3.57
N SER A 96 2.35 11.26 -4.77
CA SER A 96 0.94 11.44 -5.09
C SER A 96 0.54 10.29 -6.00
N LEU A 97 -0.46 9.52 -5.59
CA LEU A 97 -0.99 8.38 -6.32
C LEU A 97 -2.44 8.65 -6.72
N SER A 98 -2.89 8.08 -7.83
CA SER A 98 -4.31 8.07 -8.19
C SER A 98 -5.08 7.23 -7.19
N LEU A 99 -6.18 7.75 -6.66
CA LEU A 99 -7.00 7.00 -5.71
C LEU A 99 -7.74 5.82 -6.38
N SER A 100 -7.97 5.88 -7.69
CA SER A 100 -8.74 4.87 -8.42
C SER A 100 -7.97 3.56 -8.66
N ASN A 101 -6.65 3.62 -8.83
CA ASN A 101 -5.84 2.46 -9.21
C ASN A 101 -4.43 2.47 -8.58
N VAL A 102 -4.16 3.40 -7.66
CA VAL A 102 -2.88 3.53 -6.94
C VAL A 102 -1.68 3.75 -7.88
N SER A 103 -1.94 4.23 -9.11
CA SER A 103 -0.88 4.58 -10.06
C SER A 103 -0.15 5.87 -9.66
N LEU A 104 1.13 5.96 -10.01
CA LEU A 104 1.96 7.11 -9.69
C LEU A 104 1.54 8.36 -10.48
N LEU A 105 1.21 9.45 -9.78
CA LEU A 105 0.99 10.78 -10.37
C LEU A 105 2.23 11.67 -10.22
N GLN A 106 2.86 11.65 -9.04
CA GLN A 106 4.07 12.41 -8.76
C GLN A 106 4.93 11.69 -7.71
N ALA A 107 6.25 11.66 -7.93
CA ALA A 107 7.23 11.32 -6.92
C ALA A 107 8.06 12.58 -6.61
N THR A 108 8.27 12.86 -5.33
CA THR A 108 9.07 14.00 -4.87
C THR A 108 10.05 13.50 -3.84
N GLU A 109 11.33 13.51 -4.21
CA GLU A 109 12.40 13.23 -3.27
C GLU A 109 12.48 14.35 -2.23
N TRP A 110 12.60 13.93 -0.97
CA TRP A 110 12.81 14.77 0.19
C TRP A 110 13.81 14.07 1.11
N ALA A 111 14.99 13.75 0.56
CA ALA A 111 16.09 13.13 1.26
C ALA A 111 16.81 14.11 2.20
N VAL A 112 17.60 13.55 3.12
CA VAL A 112 18.50 14.31 4.00
C VAL A 112 19.65 14.88 3.18
N ASP A 113 20.04 16.13 3.46
CA ASP A 113 21.23 16.71 2.86
C ASP A 113 22.52 16.01 3.34
N ALA A 114 23.60 16.16 2.58
CA ALA A 114 24.84 15.42 2.83
C ALA A 114 25.52 15.80 4.15
N ASP A 115 25.42 17.06 4.59
CA ASP A 115 26.05 17.53 5.82
C ASP A 115 25.30 17.00 7.05
N THR A 116 23.97 17.10 7.03
CA THR A 116 23.10 16.57 8.10
C THR A 116 23.25 15.06 8.23
N ARG A 117 23.28 14.32 7.11
CA ARG A 117 23.51 12.87 7.13
C ARG A 117 24.88 12.51 7.69
N ARG A 118 25.94 13.20 7.27
CA ARG A 118 27.30 13.03 7.83
C ARG A 118 27.33 13.34 9.33
N SER A 119 26.66 14.40 9.77
CA SER A 119 26.54 14.75 11.19
C SER A 119 25.86 13.64 11.99
N CYS A 120 24.76 13.08 11.47
CA CYS A 120 24.08 11.94 12.09
C CYS A 120 25.00 10.71 12.22
N GLN A 121 25.69 10.34 11.14
CA GLN A 121 26.63 9.21 11.16
C GLN A 121 27.82 9.44 12.11
N SER A 122 28.34 10.67 12.18
CA SER A 122 29.43 11.02 13.11
C SER A 122 29.04 10.83 14.59
N LYS A 123 27.73 10.80 14.90
CA LYS A 123 27.18 10.48 16.22
C LYS A 123 26.99 8.98 16.45
N GLY A 124 27.52 8.13 15.57
CA GLY A 124 27.48 6.67 15.68
C GLY A 124 26.18 6.02 15.19
N LYS A 125 25.38 6.73 14.39
CA LYS A 125 24.13 6.23 13.80
C LYS A 125 24.38 5.53 12.47
N THR A 126 23.57 4.51 12.17
CA THR A 126 23.65 3.74 10.92
C THR A 126 23.14 4.55 9.72
N GLU A 127 23.52 4.14 8.49
CA GLU A 127 22.99 4.79 7.27
C GLU A 127 21.46 4.70 7.18
N GLU A 128 20.85 3.64 7.72
CA GLU A 128 19.40 3.51 7.74
C GLU A 128 18.75 4.53 8.70
N GLU A 129 19.28 4.68 9.92
CA GLU A 129 18.77 5.66 10.87
C GLU A 129 18.95 7.12 10.39
N CYS A 130 19.97 7.40 9.58
CA CYS A 130 20.30 8.74 9.09
C CYS A 130 19.53 9.18 7.84
N GLN A 131 18.25 8.80 7.75
CA GLN A 131 17.39 9.07 6.60
C GLN A 131 16.23 9.98 7.01
N ASN A 132 15.49 10.47 6.01
CA ASN A 132 14.30 11.25 6.27
C ASN A 132 13.07 10.35 6.24
N TYR A 133 12.51 10.04 7.40
CA TYR A 133 11.26 9.30 7.50
C TYR A 133 10.12 10.29 7.66
N ILE A 134 9.16 10.29 6.74
CA ILE A 134 7.97 11.15 6.85
C ILE A 134 7.09 10.62 7.98
N ARG A 135 6.82 11.48 8.98
CA ARG A 135 6.05 11.10 10.18
C ARG A 135 4.76 11.89 10.34
N VAL A 136 4.63 13.02 9.66
CA VAL A 136 3.44 13.86 9.67
C VAL A 136 3.05 14.19 8.25
N LEU A 137 1.77 14.00 7.93
CA LEU A 137 1.19 14.35 6.64
C LEU A 137 -0.25 14.83 6.85
N LEU A 138 -0.48 16.13 6.71
CA LEU A 138 -1.77 16.76 6.96
C LEU A 138 -2.21 17.58 5.74
N LEU A 139 -3.46 17.40 5.31
CA LEU A 139 -4.03 18.15 4.19
C LEU A 139 -4.86 19.32 4.71
N SER A 140 -4.70 20.49 4.09
CA SER A 140 -5.50 21.68 4.36
C SER A 140 -5.80 22.40 3.05
N GLY A 141 -7.00 22.17 2.49
CA GLY A 141 -7.43 22.74 1.23
C GLY A 141 -6.53 22.34 0.05
N LYS A 142 -5.66 23.27 -0.40
CA LYS A 142 -4.69 23.06 -1.49
C LYS A 142 -3.24 22.88 -1.00
N LYS A 143 -3.05 22.78 0.31
CA LYS A 143 -1.75 22.69 0.97
C LYS A 143 -1.59 21.34 1.67
N VAL A 144 -0.35 20.87 1.71
CA VAL A 144 0.09 19.71 2.49
C VAL A 144 1.10 20.19 3.50
N PHE A 145 0.79 20.04 4.78
CA PHE A 145 1.78 20.22 5.84
C PHE A 145 2.42 18.86 6.13
N THR A 146 3.75 18.80 6.09
CA THR A 146 4.47 17.54 6.29
C THR A 146 5.75 17.75 7.09
N CYS A 147 6.05 16.79 7.96
CA CYS A 147 7.30 16.76 8.73
C CYS A 147 7.98 15.40 8.59
N GLY A 148 9.29 15.43 8.51
CA GLY A 148 10.14 14.24 8.48
C GLY A 148 11.24 14.29 9.54
N THR A 149 11.79 13.13 9.88
CA THR A 149 12.85 13.00 10.90
C THR A 149 14.17 13.65 10.50
N ASN A 150 14.44 13.72 9.20
CA ASN A 150 15.64 14.27 8.58
C ASN A 150 16.93 13.97 9.38
N ALA A 151 17.25 12.67 9.51
CA ALA A 151 18.41 12.17 10.28
C ALA A 151 18.52 12.73 11.71
N PHE A 152 17.45 12.59 12.50
CA PHE A 152 17.32 13.14 13.86
C PHE A 152 17.38 14.68 13.97
N THR A 153 17.18 15.39 12.85
CA THR A 153 17.03 16.86 12.83
C THR A 153 15.69 17.22 12.17
N PRO A 154 14.56 17.07 12.88
CA PRO A 154 13.24 17.12 12.25
C PRO A 154 13.00 18.45 11.52
N VAL A 155 12.43 18.34 10.33
CA VAL A 155 12.10 19.48 9.46
C VAL A 155 10.65 19.38 9.02
N CYS A 156 9.97 20.53 8.97
CA CYS A 156 8.60 20.65 8.50
C CYS A 156 8.53 21.59 7.30
N SER A 157 7.60 21.32 6.39
CA SER A 157 7.33 22.18 5.26
C SER A 157 5.86 22.16 4.89
N THR A 158 5.37 23.29 4.40
CA THR A 158 4.07 23.35 3.73
C THR A 158 4.29 23.33 2.23
N ARG A 159 3.64 22.42 1.52
CA ARG A 159 3.80 22.19 0.07
C ARG A 159 2.48 22.34 -0.66
N GLN A 160 2.52 22.61 -1.96
CA GLN A 160 1.33 22.63 -2.80
C GLN A 160 0.89 21.19 -3.11
N ILE A 161 -0.38 20.85 -2.92
CA ILE A 161 -0.84 19.46 -3.08
C ILE A 161 -0.80 18.94 -4.53
N GLY A 162 -1.03 19.82 -5.49
CA GLY A 162 -0.94 19.50 -6.93
C GLY A 162 0.49 19.51 -7.48
N ASN A 163 1.47 19.93 -6.67
CA ASN A 163 2.87 19.83 -7.00
C ASN A 163 3.68 19.77 -5.69
N LEU A 164 3.91 18.55 -5.19
CA LEU A 164 4.57 18.31 -3.91
C LEU A 164 6.02 18.83 -3.86
N SER A 165 6.67 19.04 -5.01
CA SER A 165 7.98 19.66 -5.11
C SER A 165 7.96 21.16 -4.78
N LYS A 166 6.80 21.82 -4.89
CA LYS A 166 6.67 23.26 -4.61
C LYS A 166 6.44 23.50 -3.12
N VAL A 167 7.50 23.90 -2.43
CA VAL A 167 7.43 24.36 -1.05
C VAL A 167 6.87 25.77 -0.99
N LEU A 168 5.85 25.97 -0.18
CA LEU A 168 5.18 27.25 0.06
C LEU A 168 5.75 27.97 1.27
N ASP A 169 6.15 27.20 2.29
CA ASP A 169 6.78 27.72 3.50
C ASP A 169 7.70 26.65 4.12
N HIS A 170 8.86 27.10 4.59
CA HIS A 170 9.80 26.31 5.38
C HIS A 170 9.55 26.64 6.84
N SER A 171 8.73 25.83 7.50
CA SER A 171 8.57 25.95 8.94
C SER A 171 9.79 25.30 9.60
N MET A 172 10.90 26.04 9.66
CA MET A 172 12.00 25.74 10.57
C MET A 172 11.43 25.78 11.99
N ASN A 173 11.88 24.83 12.81
CA ASN A 173 11.55 24.73 14.23
C ASN A 173 11.35 26.12 14.87
N GLY A 174 10.11 26.45 15.26
CA GLY A 174 9.82 27.65 16.05
C GLY A 174 9.41 28.92 15.31
N GLY A 175 9.05 28.88 14.02
CA GLY A 175 8.45 30.04 13.33
C GLY A 175 7.05 30.40 13.85
N PRO A 176 6.64 31.69 13.88
CA PRO A 176 5.29 32.08 14.25
C PRO A 176 4.26 31.47 13.28
N GLY A 177 3.39 30.59 13.78
CA GLY A 177 2.40 29.85 12.98
C GLY A 177 2.77 28.40 12.68
N ALA A 178 3.95 27.93 13.09
CA ALA A 178 4.26 26.50 13.10
C ALA A 178 3.32 25.77 14.08
N PRO A 179 2.68 24.64 13.71
CA PRO A 179 2.05 23.77 14.69
C PRO A 179 3.14 23.32 15.68
N THR A 180 3.02 23.69 16.95
CA THR A 180 3.94 23.25 17.99
C THR A 180 3.82 21.73 18.12
N LEU A 181 4.73 20.99 17.50
CA LEU A 181 4.84 19.55 17.67
C LEU A 181 5.52 19.28 19.02
N HIS A 182 4.73 19.24 20.09
CA HIS A 182 5.18 18.65 21.34
C HIS A 182 5.32 17.15 21.14
N ALA A 183 6.56 16.66 21.07
CA ALA A 183 6.85 15.25 21.24
C ALA A 183 6.60 14.90 22.71
N THR A 184 5.37 14.54 23.05
CA THR A 184 5.06 14.05 24.39
C THR A 184 5.65 12.65 24.53
N PRO A 185 6.54 12.37 25.50
CA PRO A 185 6.93 11.00 25.82
C PRO A 185 5.67 10.19 26.17
N PRO A 186 5.65 8.86 25.94
CA PRO A 186 4.47 8.04 26.16
C PRO A 186 4.13 8.03 27.66
N GLY A 187 3.24 8.93 28.05
CA GLY A 187 2.77 9.15 29.41
C GLY A 187 1.28 8.90 29.51
N HIS A 188 0.90 8.16 30.55
CA HIS A 188 -0.47 7.78 30.90
C HIS A 188 -1.43 9.00 30.98
N GLY A 189 -2.54 8.93 30.25
CA GLY A 189 -3.84 9.42 30.73
C GLY A 189 -4.25 10.86 30.40
N ASN A 190 -5.39 10.92 29.69
CA ASN A 190 -6.48 11.90 29.72
C ASN A 190 -6.37 13.22 28.91
N GLY A 191 -6.94 13.19 27.70
CA GLY A 191 -7.85 14.23 27.21
C GLY A 191 -7.27 15.44 26.48
N SER A 192 -7.00 15.30 25.17
CA SER A 192 -7.21 16.33 24.12
C SER A 192 -7.03 15.68 22.75
N ARG A 193 -8.12 15.54 21.98
CA ARG A 193 -8.16 14.84 20.70
C ARG A 193 -7.45 15.65 19.61
N GLN A 194 -6.26 15.24 19.21
CA GLN A 194 -5.74 15.49 17.86
C GLN A 194 -6.00 14.24 17.03
N ALA A 195 -6.55 14.42 15.83
CA ALA A 195 -6.75 13.36 14.87
C ALA A 195 -5.39 12.90 14.33
N VAL A 196 -4.71 12.04 15.09
CA VAL A 196 -3.78 11.08 14.53
C VAL A 196 -4.68 10.07 13.80
N MET A 197 -4.44 9.81 12.52
CA MET A 197 -4.92 8.56 11.92
C MET A 197 -4.15 7.42 12.57
N ALA A 198 -4.54 7.09 13.81
CA ALA A 198 -4.34 5.77 14.35
C ALA A 198 -5.35 4.89 13.61
N ALA A 199 -4.86 3.91 12.85
CA ALA A 199 -5.65 2.72 12.64
C ALA A 199 -5.75 2.03 14.02
N THR A 200 -6.69 2.47 14.85
CA THR A 200 -7.14 1.64 15.95
C THR A 200 -7.90 0.49 15.30
N VAL A 201 -7.29 -0.69 15.25
CA VAL A 201 -8.10 -1.91 15.30
C VAL A 201 -8.81 -1.80 16.63
N ASP A 202 -10.10 -1.42 16.56
CA ASP A 202 -10.93 -1.24 17.72
C ASP A 202 -10.84 -2.54 18.54
N ARG A 203 -10.35 -2.45 19.77
CA ARG A 203 -10.40 -3.58 20.69
C ARG A 203 -11.89 -3.90 20.81
N PRO A 204 -12.36 -5.15 20.63
CA PRO A 204 -13.78 -5.42 20.56
C PRO A 204 -14.45 -5.07 21.89
N THR A 205 -14.95 -3.84 22.00
CA THR A 205 -15.94 -3.48 22.99
C THR A 205 -17.20 -4.22 22.61
N ARG A 206 -17.70 -4.99 23.57
CA ARG A 206 -18.91 -5.82 23.53
C ARG A 206 -19.95 -5.29 22.52
N PRO A 207 -20.43 -6.12 21.57
CA PRO A 207 -21.32 -5.66 20.51
C PRO A 207 -22.56 -5.01 21.12
N ARG A 208 -22.83 -3.76 20.74
CA ARG A 208 -24.14 -3.15 20.96
C ARG A 208 -25.11 -3.77 19.96
N PRO A 209 -26.35 -4.11 20.37
CA PRO A 209 -27.33 -4.69 19.47
C PRO A 209 -27.65 -3.73 18.32
N CYS A 210 -27.63 -4.26 17.09
CA CYS A 210 -28.16 -3.63 15.87
C CYS A 210 -29.63 -3.24 16.14
N HIS A 211 -29.95 -1.97 16.44
CA HIS A 211 -31.34 -1.48 16.48
C HIS A 211 -31.75 -1.05 15.06
N LEU A 212 -32.67 -1.79 14.46
CA LEU A 212 -33.35 -1.40 13.21
C LEU A 212 -34.49 -0.41 13.51
N PRO A 213 -34.73 0.59 12.63
CA PRO A 213 -35.97 1.38 12.63
C PRO A 213 -37.17 0.57 12.09
#